data_AF-A0A4U7D8A9-F1
#
_entry.id   AF-A0A4U7D8A9-F1
#
_cell.length_a   1.000
_cell.length_b   1.000
_cell.length_c   1.000
_cell.angle_alpha   90.00
_cell.angle_beta   90.00
_cell.angle_gamma   90.00
#
_symmetry.space_group_name_H-M   'P 1'
#
loop_
_entity.id
_entity.type
_entity.pdbx_description
1 polymer ?
#
loop_
_entity_poly.entity_id
_entity_poly.type
_entity_poly.pdbx_seq_one_letter_code
_entity_poly.pdbx_strand_id
1 'polypeptide(L)'
;VTTYVVPIEDLDRNSVWVSHVQSMTPRFDVAYSNNPLVVRLFEEAGVEVRQSPMFRRDVLEGTELRERMIRGRDWEDLVPDAVVDVIREVDGVERIRRIAETDSLGDEPSDE
;
A
#
# COMPACT_ATOMS: atom_id res chain seq x y z
N VAL A 1 -15.01 -9.15 -18.15
CA VAL A 1 -15.22 -9.35 -16.70
C VAL A 1 -15.42 -7.98 -16.08
N THR A 2 -16.41 -7.82 -15.21
CA THR A 2 -16.65 -6.55 -14.51
C THR A 2 -15.72 -6.45 -13.31
N THR A 3 -15.03 -5.32 -13.18
CA THR A 3 -14.08 -5.07 -12.09
C THR A 3 -14.56 -3.87 -11.27
N TYR A 4 -14.46 -3.97 -9.95
CA TYR A 4 -14.84 -2.92 -9.01
C TYR A 4 -13.62 -2.46 -8.22
N VAL A 5 -13.43 -1.14 -8.11
CA VAL A 5 -12.46 -0.53 -7.21
C VAL A 5 -13.24 0.03 -6.03
N VAL A 6 -13.07 -0.57 -4.86
CA VAL A 6 -13.79 -0.20 -3.63
C VAL A 6 -12.77 0.26 -2.59
N PRO A 7 -12.78 1.53 -2.16
CA PRO A 7 -11.96 1.98 -1.04
C PRO A 7 -12.51 1.37 0.25
N ILE A 8 -11.64 0.74 1.05
CA ILE A 8 -12.01 0.14 2.34
C ILE A 8 -11.13 0.80 3.40
N GLU A 9 -11.77 1.42 4.40
CA GLU A 9 -11.05 2.02 5.52
C GLU A 9 -10.68 0.94 6.54
N ASP A 10 -9.52 1.10 7.18
CA ASP A 10 -9.11 0.22 8.27
C ASP A 10 -9.95 0.50 9.52
N LEU A 11 -10.33 -0.57 10.22
CA LEU A 11 -11.02 -0.48 11.50
C LEU A 11 -10.07 -0.91 12.62
N ASP A 12 -10.11 -0.21 13.75
CA ASP A 12 -9.39 -0.59 14.98
C ASP A 12 -9.97 -1.85 15.67
N ARG A 13 -10.62 -2.74 14.92
CA ARG A 13 -11.29 -3.95 15.39
C ARG A 13 -11.27 -5.04 14.33
N ASN A 14 -10.23 -5.87 14.35
CA ASN A 14 -10.06 -7.00 13.40
C ASN A 14 -11.26 -7.95 13.34
N SER A 15 -11.95 -8.19 14.47
CA SER A 15 -13.06 -9.15 14.55
C SER A 15 -14.30 -8.78 13.72
N VAL A 16 -14.44 -7.52 13.31
CA VAL A 16 -15.55 -7.05 12.47
C VAL A 16 -15.11 -6.66 11.05
N TRP A 17 -13.81 -6.71 10.76
CA TRP A 17 -13.25 -6.23 9.50
C TRP A 17 -13.79 -7.00 8.29
N VAL A 18 -13.94 -8.33 8.37
CA VAL A 18 -14.48 -9.12 7.24
C VAL A 18 -15.94 -8.75 6.93
N SER A 19 -16.76 -8.57 7.96
CA SER A 19 -18.16 -8.11 7.78
C SER A 19 -18.22 -6.72 7.17
N HIS A 20 -17.30 -5.83 7.57
CA HIS A 20 -17.15 -4.50 6.97
C HIS A 20 -16.83 -4.60 5.47
N VAL A 21 -15.81 -5.38 5.09
CA VAL A 21 -15.46 -5.63 3.68
C VAL A 21 -16.65 -6.18 2.89
N GLN A 22 -17.34 -7.19 3.42
CA GLN A 22 -18.50 -7.82 2.76
C GLN A 22 -19.69 -6.86 2.59
N SER A 23 -19.88 -5.90 3.50
CA SER A 23 -20.95 -4.91 3.38
C SER A 23 -20.68 -3.84 2.33
N MET A 24 -19.40 -3.57 2.04
CA MET A 24 -18.97 -2.53 1.09
C MET A 24 -18.73 -3.04 -0.33
N THR A 25 -18.59 -4.36 -0.49
CA THR A 25 -18.20 -4.98 -1.77
C THR A 25 -19.33 -5.84 -2.33
N PRO A 26 -19.37 -6.05 -3.67
CA PRO A 26 -20.21 -7.09 -4.25
C PRO A 26 -19.88 -8.46 -3.66
N ARG A 27 -20.86 -9.38 -3.65
CA ARG A 27 -20.62 -10.75 -3.18
C ARG A 27 -19.44 -11.38 -3.94
N PHE A 28 -18.56 -12.03 -3.17
CA PHE A 28 -17.41 -12.77 -3.67
C PHE A 28 -17.29 -14.12 -2.96
N ASP A 29 -16.68 -15.09 -3.65
CA ASP A 29 -16.54 -16.46 -3.16
C ASP A 29 -15.10 -16.77 -2.69
N VAL A 30 -14.10 -16.07 -3.26
CA VAL A 30 -12.67 -16.32 -3.01
C VAL A 30 -11.95 -14.99 -2.73
N ALA A 31 -11.15 -14.97 -1.66
CA ALA A 31 -10.24 -13.86 -1.34
C ALA A 31 -8.79 -14.23 -1.70
N TYR A 32 -8.03 -13.27 -2.24
CA TYR A 32 -6.61 -13.45 -2.51
C TYR A 32 -5.78 -12.60 -1.53
N SER A 33 -4.94 -13.24 -0.72
CA SER A 33 -4.09 -12.52 0.24
C SER A 33 -2.84 -13.30 0.59
N ASN A 34 -1.74 -12.57 0.78
CA ASN A 34 -0.48 -13.08 1.33
C ASN A 34 -0.21 -12.55 2.75
N ASN A 35 -1.14 -11.80 3.34
CA ASN A 35 -1.04 -11.29 4.72
C ASN A 35 -1.63 -12.33 5.70
N PRO A 36 -0.84 -12.89 6.64
CA PRO A 36 -1.31 -13.93 7.55
C PRO A 36 -2.54 -13.53 8.39
N LEU A 37 -2.67 -12.26 8.78
CA LEU A 37 -3.83 -11.78 9.52
C LEU A 37 -5.10 -11.82 8.67
N VAL A 38 -5.02 -11.29 7.44
CA VAL A 38 -6.15 -11.25 6.51
C VAL A 38 -6.60 -12.67 6.14
N VAL A 39 -5.65 -13.58 5.88
CA VAL A 39 -5.94 -15.00 5.61
C VAL A 39 -6.76 -15.59 6.75
N ARG A 40 -6.28 -15.45 7.99
CA ARG A 40 -6.96 -16.00 9.16
C ARG A 40 -8.37 -15.44 9.35
N LEU A 41 -8.54 -14.13 9.20
CA LEU A 41 -9.85 -13.49 9.38
C LEU A 41 -10.88 -14.01 8.35
N PHE A 42 -10.49 -14.17 7.08
CA PHE A 42 -11.39 -14.68 6.05
C PHE A 42 -11.69 -16.16 6.20
N GLU A 43 -10.71 -16.97 6.58
CA GLU A 43 -10.91 -18.40 6.89
C GLU A 43 -11.89 -18.58 8.05
N GLU A 44 -11.75 -17.81 9.13
CA GLU A 44 -12.68 -17.81 10.28
C GLU A 44 -14.11 -17.37 9.87
N ALA A 45 -14.25 -16.55 8.83
CA ALA A 45 -15.52 -16.14 8.26
C ALA A 45 -16.09 -17.12 7.20
N GLY A 46 -15.40 -18.24 6.93
CA GLY A 46 -15.84 -19.26 5.98
C GLY A 46 -15.65 -18.91 4.50
N VAL A 47 -14.77 -17.94 4.20
CA VAL A 47 -14.41 -17.56 2.82
C VAL A 47 -13.17 -18.35 2.39
N GLU A 48 -13.17 -18.87 1.16
CA GLU A 48 -11.98 -19.53 0.59
C GLU A 48 -10.87 -18.48 0.37
N VAL A 49 -9.68 -18.74 0.91
CA VAL A 49 -8.51 -17.87 0.70
C VAL A 49 -7.48 -18.57 -0.17
N ARG A 50 -6.99 -17.86 -1.18
CA ARG A 50 -5.89 -18.30 -2.04
C ARG A 50 -4.70 -17.35 -1.92
N GLN A 51 -3.51 -17.91 -1.88
CA GLN A 51 -2.29 -17.12 -1.98
C GLN A 51 -2.03 -16.75 -3.44
N SER A 52 -1.54 -15.54 -3.67
CA SER A 52 -1.20 -15.08 -5.02
C SER A 52 0.30 -15.24 -5.25
N PRO A 53 0.74 -15.79 -6.40
CA PRO A 53 2.15 -15.88 -6.74
C PRO A 53 2.75 -14.47 -6.78
N MET A 54 3.89 -14.33 -6.13
CA MET A 54 4.58 -13.06 -5.99
C MET A 54 5.44 -12.81 -7.23
N PHE A 55 5.12 -11.76 -7.99
CA PHE A 55 5.87 -11.41 -9.20
C PHE A 55 6.95 -10.37 -8.88
N ARG A 56 8.22 -10.69 -9.12
CA ARG A 56 9.39 -9.79 -9.02
C ARG A 56 9.44 -8.91 -7.76
N ARG A 57 9.35 -9.50 -6.55
CA ARG A 57 9.36 -8.73 -5.29
C ARG A 57 10.57 -7.82 -5.11
N ASP A 58 11.73 -8.21 -5.61
CA ASP A 58 12.96 -7.45 -5.42
C ASP A 58 12.97 -6.12 -6.20
N VAL A 59 12.02 -5.94 -7.12
CA VAL A 59 11.93 -4.77 -8.02
C VAL A 59 10.56 -4.08 -7.95
N LEU A 60 9.48 -4.86 -7.80
CA LEU A 60 8.11 -4.37 -7.75
C LEU A 60 7.57 -4.36 -6.32
N GLU A 61 8.28 -3.64 -5.45
CA GLU A 61 7.86 -3.39 -4.07
C GLU A 61 7.61 -1.90 -3.85
N GLY A 62 6.47 -1.57 -3.23
CA GLY A 62 6.15 -0.18 -2.90
C GLY A 62 7.20 0.49 -2.00
N THR A 63 7.91 -0.27 -1.16
CA THR A 63 9.02 0.24 -0.35
C THR A 63 10.17 0.72 -1.22
N GLU A 64 10.67 -0.09 -2.14
CA GLU A 64 11.74 0.29 -3.07
C GLU A 64 11.31 1.46 -3.97
N LEU A 65 10.08 1.45 -4.47
CA LEU A 65 9.53 2.56 -5.27
C LEU A 65 9.60 3.89 -4.51
N ARG A 66 9.11 3.91 -3.26
CA ARG A 66 9.13 5.10 -2.40
C ARG A 66 10.56 5.52 -2.06
N GLU A 67 11.46 4.57 -1.79
CA GLU A 67 12.88 4.89 -1.55
C GLU A 67 13.55 5.52 -2.77
N ARG A 68 13.24 5.07 -3.99
CA ARG A 68 13.74 5.69 -5.21
C ARG A 68 13.24 7.12 -5.38
N MET A 69 11.95 7.37 -5.16
CA MET A 69 11.37 8.72 -5.18
C MET A 69 12.08 9.65 -4.19
N ILE A 70 12.27 9.20 -2.95
CA ILE A 70 12.95 9.95 -1.89
C ILE A 70 14.40 10.26 -2.29
N ARG A 71 15.15 9.28 -2.79
CA ARG A 71 16.57 9.42 -3.18
C ARG A 71 16.80 10.04 -4.57
N GLY A 72 15.74 10.40 -5.30
CA GLY A 72 15.85 10.93 -6.66
C GLY A 72 16.37 9.95 -7.70
N ARG A 73 16.07 8.65 -7.54
CA ARG A 73 16.39 7.57 -8.49
C ARG A 73 15.19 7.27 -9.39
N ASP A 74 15.44 6.65 -10.54
CA ASP A 74 14.42 6.30 -11.54
C ASP A 74 13.38 5.29 -11.00
N TRP A 75 12.11 5.68 -10.98
CA TRP A 75 11.00 4.88 -10.45
C TRP A 75 9.86 4.71 -11.45
N GLU A 76 9.80 5.55 -12.47
CA GLU A 76 8.71 5.64 -13.45
C GLU A 76 8.52 4.32 -14.21
N ASP A 77 9.62 3.67 -14.63
CA ASP A 77 9.58 2.39 -15.36
C ASP A 77 9.08 1.19 -14.51
N LEU A 78 8.89 1.39 -13.20
CA LEU A 78 8.39 0.36 -12.28
C LEU A 78 6.86 0.36 -12.16
N VAL A 79 6.18 1.36 -12.74
CA VAL A 79 4.72 1.49 -12.69
C VAL A 79 4.17 1.81 -14.09
N PRO A 80 2.88 1.56 -14.36
CA PRO A 80 2.26 1.97 -15.63
C PRO A 80 2.27 3.50 -15.81
N ASP A 81 2.33 3.97 -17.06
CA ASP A 81 2.33 5.41 -17.40
C ASP A 81 1.19 6.20 -16.74
N ALA A 82 -0.02 5.63 -16.69
CA ALA A 82 -1.17 6.25 -16.04
C ALA A 82 -0.94 6.52 -14.54
N VAL A 83 -0.12 5.71 -13.86
CA VAL A 83 0.26 5.92 -12.45
C VAL A 83 1.32 7.01 -12.34
N VAL A 84 2.26 7.10 -13.29
CA VAL A 84 3.23 8.20 -13.37
C VAL A 84 2.51 9.54 -13.50
N ASP A 85 1.51 9.61 -14.38
CA ASP A 85 0.71 10.80 -14.60
C ASP A 85 -0.03 11.24 -13.33
N VAL A 86 -0.69 10.31 -12.62
CA VAL A 86 -1.37 10.58 -11.35
C VAL A 86 -0.38 11.06 -10.28
N ILE A 87 0.78 10.43 -10.16
CA ILE A 87 1.79 10.83 -9.16
C ILE A 87 2.30 12.25 -9.42
N ARG A 88 2.48 12.62 -10.70
CA ARG A 88 2.87 13.99 -11.10
C ARG A 88 1.74 14.99 -10.84
N GLU A 89 0.50 14.65 -11.17
CA GLU A 89 -0.66 15.53 -10.95
C GLU A 89 -0.83 15.92 -9.48
N VAL A 90 -0.48 15.02 -8.55
CA VAL A 90 -0.65 15.24 -7.11
C VAL A 90 0.63 15.68 -6.39
N ASP A 91 1.70 16.03 -7.11
CA ASP A 91 3.03 16.36 -6.55
C ASP A 91 3.53 15.28 -5.56
N GLY A 92 3.35 14.01 -5.93
CA GLY A 92 3.57 12.88 -5.04
C GLY A 92 5.03 12.69 -4.62
N VAL A 93 5.99 13.01 -5.50
CA VAL A 93 7.43 12.89 -5.24
C VAL A 93 7.89 13.98 -4.27
N GLU A 94 7.46 15.21 -4.47
CA GLU A 94 7.72 16.34 -3.58
C GLU A 94 7.15 16.07 -2.18
N ARG A 95 5.90 15.57 -2.14
CA ARG A 95 5.21 15.25 -0.90
C ARG A 95 5.94 14.19 -0.09
N ILE A 96 6.35 13.07 -0.71
CA ILE A 96 7.02 11.99 0.02
C ILE A 96 8.41 12.40 0.50
N ARG A 97 9.15 13.22 -0.27
CA ARG A 97 10.43 13.78 0.18
C ARG A 97 10.26 14.66 1.41
N ARG A 98 9.28 15.57 1.39
CA ARG A 98 8.99 16.43 2.53
C ARG A 98 8.58 15.66 3.79
N ILE A 99 7.82 14.57 3.64
CA ILE A 99 7.44 13.71 4.79
C ILE A 99 8.65 12.92 5.32
N ALA A 100 9.60 12.58 4.46
CA ALA A 100 10.81 11.86 4.84
C ALA A 100 11.87 12.76 5.49
N GLU A 101 11.83 14.08 5.25
CA GLU A 101 12.63 15.05 5.98
C GLU A 101 12.24 15.01 7.47
N THR A 102 13.21 14.68 8.32
CA THR A 102 13.00 14.59 9.77
C THR A 102 13.19 15.98 10.39
N ASP A 103 12.30 16.38 11.31
CA ASP A 103 12.44 17.55 12.21
C ASP A 103 13.54 17.33 13.27
N SER A 104 14.67 16.74 12.90
CA SER A 104 15.85 16.76 13.76
C SER A 104 16.44 18.16 13.66
N LEU A 105 15.98 19.06 14.54
CA LEU A 105 16.78 20.22 14.94
C LEU A 105 18.18 19.68 15.22
N GLY A 106 19.15 20.09 14.40
CA GLY A 106 20.53 19.73 14.61
C GLY A 106 20.91 20.10 16.04
N ASP A 107 21.63 19.20 16.71
CA ASP A 107 22.53 19.62 17.78
C ASP A 107 23.47 20.66 17.14
N GLU A 108 23.13 21.94 17.27
CA GLU A 108 24.10 23.01 17.09
C GLU A 108 25.16 22.78 18.16
N PRO A 109 26.44 22.59 17.80
CA PRO A 109 27.49 22.62 18.79
C PRO A 109 27.43 23.99 19.46
N SER A 110 27.18 24.01 20.76
CA SER A 110 27.39 25.20 21.58
C SER A 110 28.88 25.54 21.51
N ASP A 111 29.23 26.53 20.70
CA ASP A 111 30.55 27.14 20.71
C ASP A 111 30.76 27.81 22.08
N GLU A 112 31.70 27.26 22.87
CA GLU A 112 32.36 27.95 23.99
C GLU A 112 33.50 28.84 23.47
#